data_AF-A0A6I9N384-F1
#
_entry.id   AF-A0A6I9N384-F1
#
_cell.length_a   1.000
_cell.length_b   1.000
_cell.length_c   1.000
_cell.angle_alpha   90.00
_cell.angle_beta   90.00
_cell.angle_gamma   90.00
#
_symmetry.space_group_name_H-M   'P 1'
#
loop_
_entity.id
_entity.type
_entity.pdbx_description
1 polymer ?
#
loop_
_entity_poly.entity_id
_entity_poly.type
_entity_poly.pdbx_seq_one_letter_code
_entity_poly.pdbx_strand_id
1 'polypeptide(L)'
;MRTMNTEKLLKTIPIIQNQMDVLLDFNVNANELTNGVINAAFMLLFKDAIRLFAAYNEGIINLLEKYFDMKKVQCKEALDIYKKFLTRMTRISEFLKVAEQVGIDRGDIPDLSQAPSSLLDTLEQHLASLEGKKVKDSTAASRASTLSNAVSSLANTGISFTRADEREKQAALDEEQSRLQALKEQRLKELHKNPAAATTDSSTVFEEGGTINSAPTIDLFTTPSSKNRQGPIISS
;
A
#
# COMPACT_ATOMS: atom_id res chain seq x y z
N MET A 1 8.99 5.60 3.50
CA MET A 1 9.42 6.91 4.09
C MET A 1 10.61 6.80 5.07
N ARG A 2 11.01 5.58 5.45
CA ARG A 2 11.99 5.31 6.51
C ARG A 2 13.37 6.00 6.40
N THR A 3 13.90 6.20 5.18
CA THR A 3 15.26 6.72 4.98
C THR A 3 15.32 8.20 4.59
N MET A 4 14.18 8.89 4.56
CA MET A 4 14.11 10.29 4.14
C MET A 4 14.86 11.21 5.11
N ASN A 5 15.58 12.21 4.59
CA ASN A 5 16.25 13.21 5.42
C ASN A 5 15.26 14.11 6.18
N THR A 6 15.72 14.74 7.26
CA THR A 6 14.86 15.52 8.19
C THR A 6 14.10 16.65 7.50
N GLU A 7 14.75 17.45 6.66
CA GLU A 7 14.12 18.62 6.03
C GLU A 7 12.98 18.22 5.09
N LYS A 8 13.20 17.17 4.28
CA LYS A 8 12.17 16.64 3.40
C LYS A 8 11.07 15.93 4.19
N LEU A 9 11.44 15.22 5.25
CA LEU A 9 10.50 14.49 6.11
C LEU A 9 9.49 15.44 6.78
N LEU A 10 9.98 16.53 7.40
CA LEU A 10 9.13 17.53 8.06
C LEU A 10 8.14 18.21 7.11
N LYS A 11 8.48 18.31 5.82
CA LYS A 11 7.56 18.82 4.78
C LYS A 11 6.61 17.76 4.22
N THR A 12 7.05 16.50 4.20
CA THR A 12 6.29 15.40 3.59
C THR A 12 5.21 14.87 4.53
N ILE A 13 5.50 14.72 5.83
CA ILE A 13 4.53 14.19 6.79
C ILE A 13 3.23 15.01 6.82
N PRO A 14 3.25 16.36 6.83
CA PRO A 14 2.02 17.16 6.77
C PRO A 14 1.15 16.89 5.54
N ILE A 15 1.75 16.53 4.40
CA ILE A 15 1.00 16.18 3.18
C ILE A 15 0.24 14.87 3.39
N ILE A 16 0.90 13.86 3.98
CA ILE A 16 0.28 12.57 4.31
C ILE A 16 -0.80 12.74 5.38
N GLN A 17 -0.55 13.59 6.38
CA GLN A 17 -1.55 13.96 7.38
C GLN A 17 -2.82 14.53 6.74
N ASN A 18 -2.67 15.45 5.78
CA ASN A 18 -3.81 16.02 5.07
C ASN A 18 -4.57 14.99 4.23
N GLN A 19 -3.86 14.09 3.54
CA GLN A 19 -4.49 12.99 2.82
C GLN A 19 -5.26 12.06 3.76
N MET A 20 -4.69 11.76 4.92
CA MET A 20 -5.36 10.94 5.94
C MET A 20 -6.61 11.64 6.47
N ASP A 21 -6.58 12.95 6.70
CA ASP A 21 -7.76 13.70 7.14
C ASP A 21 -8.87 13.63 6.09
N VAL A 22 -8.56 13.91 4.83
CA VAL A 22 -9.55 13.86 3.74
C VAL A 22 -10.17 12.46 3.59
N LEU A 23 -9.36 11.41 3.75
CA LEU A 23 -9.85 10.02 3.73
C LEU A 23 -10.81 9.76 4.90
N LEU A 24 -10.39 10.14 6.12
CA LEU A 24 -11.15 9.90 7.34
C LEU A 24 -12.39 10.80 7.47
N ASP A 25 -12.47 11.89 6.70
CA ASP A 25 -13.65 12.74 6.60
C ASP A 25 -14.80 12.07 5.84
N PHE A 26 -14.58 10.90 5.22
CA PHE A 26 -15.67 10.04 4.74
C PHE A 26 -16.66 9.70 5.86
N ASN A 27 -16.18 9.57 7.11
CA ASN A 27 -16.95 9.56 8.36
C ASN A 27 -18.27 8.77 8.31
N VAL A 28 -18.24 7.58 7.70
CA VAL A 28 -19.41 6.71 7.52
C VAL A 28 -19.60 5.80 8.72
N ASN A 29 -20.85 5.49 9.05
CA ASN A 29 -21.20 4.45 10.02
C ASN A 29 -21.63 3.16 9.32
N ALA A 30 -21.55 2.02 10.02
CA ALA A 30 -21.89 0.72 9.43
C ALA A 30 -23.34 0.63 8.91
N ASN A 31 -24.28 1.37 9.53
CA ASN A 31 -25.68 1.44 9.11
C ASN A 31 -25.92 2.25 7.83
N GLU A 32 -24.94 3.04 7.38
CA GLU A 32 -25.02 3.83 6.14
C GLU A 32 -24.49 3.02 4.93
N LEU A 33 -23.72 1.96 5.20
CA LEU A 33 -23.14 1.02 4.23
C LEU A 33 -24.16 -0.02 3.74
N THR A 34 -25.21 0.48 3.07
CA THR A 34 -26.44 -0.30 2.75
C THR A 34 -26.54 -0.77 1.31
N ASN A 35 -25.67 -0.33 0.42
CA ASN A 35 -25.72 -0.65 -1.00
C ASN A 35 -24.35 -0.99 -1.58
N GLY A 36 -24.33 -1.73 -2.69
CA GLY A 36 -23.08 -2.21 -3.30
C GLY A 36 -22.14 -1.09 -3.76
N VAL A 37 -22.65 0.08 -4.13
CA VAL A 37 -21.83 1.21 -4.61
C VAL A 37 -21.04 1.82 -3.46
N ILE A 38 -21.72 2.16 -2.35
CA ILE A 38 -21.04 2.73 -1.18
C ILE A 38 -20.10 1.70 -0.52
N ASN A 39 -20.48 0.42 -0.52
CA ASN A 39 -19.64 -0.65 0.02
C ASN A 39 -18.37 -0.82 -0.81
N ALA A 40 -18.46 -0.80 -2.13
CA ALA A 40 -17.28 -0.85 -3.00
C ALA A 40 -16.37 0.37 -2.79
N ALA A 41 -16.94 1.57 -2.66
CA ALA A 41 -16.16 2.77 -2.36
C ALA A 41 -15.46 2.68 -0.99
N PHE A 42 -16.16 2.21 0.04
CA PHE A 42 -15.60 2.01 1.37
C PHE A 42 -14.45 0.98 1.36
N MET A 43 -14.58 -0.13 0.62
CA MET A 43 -13.51 -1.12 0.48
C MET A 43 -12.23 -0.52 -0.15
N LEU A 44 -12.38 0.36 -1.14
CA LEU A 44 -11.25 1.07 -1.73
C LEU A 44 -10.62 2.05 -0.73
N LEU A 45 -11.43 2.84 -0.02
CA LEU A 45 -10.96 3.74 1.03
C LEU A 45 -10.26 2.99 2.16
N PHE A 46 -10.75 1.82 2.54
CA PHE A 46 -10.11 0.97 3.54
C PHE A 46 -8.71 0.55 3.07
N LYS A 47 -8.59 0.02 1.85
CA LYS A 47 -7.31 -0.38 1.25
C LYS A 47 -6.31 0.78 1.16
N ASP A 48 -6.78 1.99 0.84
CA ASP A 48 -5.95 3.19 0.83
C ASP A 48 -5.57 3.64 2.24
N ALA A 49 -6.48 3.54 3.21
CA ALA A 49 -6.21 3.89 4.61
C ALA A 49 -5.11 3.02 5.20
N ILE A 50 -5.13 1.71 4.93
CA ILE A 50 -4.09 0.76 5.35
C ILE A 50 -2.72 1.20 4.81
N ARG A 51 -2.61 1.40 3.49
CA ARG A 51 -1.33 1.78 2.86
C ARG A 51 -0.85 3.16 3.29
N LEU A 52 -1.76 4.13 3.37
CA LEU A 52 -1.45 5.50 3.77
C LEU A 52 -1.01 5.56 5.23
N PHE A 53 -1.67 4.82 6.12
CA PHE A 53 -1.27 4.75 7.52
C PHE A 53 0.08 4.05 7.68
N ALA A 54 0.37 2.98 6.94
CA ALA A 54 1.69 2.34 6.96
C ALA A 54 2.81 3.32 6.55
N ALA A 55 2.60 4.09 5.48
CA ALA A 55 3.54 5.12 5.06
C ALA A 55 3.69 6.22 6.12
N TYR A 56 2.57 6.67 6.70
CA TYR A 56 2.57 7.67 7.77
C TYR A 56 3.37 7.17 8.99
N ASN A 57 3.12 5.93 9.40
CA ASN A 57 3.76 5.23 10.50
C ASN A 57 5.28 5.17 10.34
N GLU A 58 5.76 4.79 9.14
CA GLU A 58 7.20 4.83 8.83
C GLU A 58 7.80 6.24 8.94
N GLY A 59 7.02 7.27 8.56
CA GLY A 59 7.41 8.66 8.70
C GLY A 59 7.60 9.07 10.14
N ILE A 60 6.67 8.68 11.01
CA ILE A 60 6.73 8.96 12.44
C ILE A 60 7.91 8.23 13.07
N ILE A 61 8.16 6.96 12.73
CA ILE A 61 9.34 6.26 13.25
C ILE A 61 10.63 6.98 12.85
N ASN A 62 10.79 7.33 11.57
CA ASN A 62 11.94 8.06 11.07
C ASN A 62 12.10 9.44 11.76
N LEU A 63 10.98 10.13 12.03
CA LEU A 63 10.95 11.41 12.74
C LEU A 63 11.46 11.25 14.18
N LEU A 64 10.95 10.24 14.89
CA LEU A 64 11.30 9.95 16.28
C LEU A 64 12.75 9.49 16.44
N GLU A 65 13.25 8.64 15.54
CA GLU A 65 14.65 8.19 15.50
C GLU A 65 15.64 9.35 15.40
N LYS A 66 15.25 10.46 14.76
CA LYS A 66 16.09 11.65 14.55
C LYS A 66 15.83 12.78 15.55
N TYR A 67 14.76 12.71 16.34
CA TYR A 67 14.25 13.84 17.11
C TYR A 67 15.28 14.47 18.06
N PHE A 68 16.05 13.64 18.77
CA PHE A 68 17.03 14.12 19.76
C PHE A 68 18.26 14.79 19.13
N ASP A 69 18.48 14.63 17.83
CA ASP A 69 19.57 15.26 17.07
C ASP A 69 19.08 16.52 16.31
N MET A 70 17.78 16.84 16.39
CA MET A 70 17.20 17.99 15.69
C MET A 70 17.49 19.32 16.37
N LYS A 71 17.49 20.40 15.58
CA LYS A 71 17.58 21.77 16.12
C LYS A 71 16.24 22.14 16.78
N LYS A 72 16.28 23.07 17.74
CA LYS A 72 15.10 23.56 18.48
C LYS A 72 13.86 23.82 17.62
N VAL A 73 14.00 24.48 16.46
CA VAL A 73 12.87 24.78 15.56
C VAL A 73 12.28 23.49 14.99
N GLN A 74 13.12 22.58 14.53
CA GLN A 74 12.72 21.28 14.01
C GLN A 74 12.08 20.40 15.09
N CYS A 75 12.57 20.44 16.34
CA CYS A 75 11.94 19.72 17.46
C CYS A 75 10.51 20.22 17.72
N LYS A 76 10.25 21.53 17.61
CA LYS A 76 8.90 22.09 17.74
C LYS A 76 7.95 21.56 16.67
N GLU A 77 8.40 21.59 15.42
CA GLU A 77 7.63 21.08 14.28
C GLU A 77 7.38 19.58 14.39
N ALA A 78 8.43 18.81 14.71
CA ALA A 78 8.35 17.36 14.89
C ALA A 78 7.39 16.97 16.02
N LEU A 79 7.43 17.69 17.14
CA LEU A 79 6.54 17.44 18.28
C LEU A 79 5.08 17.73 17.93
N ASP A 80 4.80 18.82 17.21
CA ASP A 80 3.45 19.13 16.71
C ASP A 80 2.95 18.03 15.76
N ILE A 81 3.79 17.60 14.82
CA ILE A 81 3.50 16.47 13.92
C ILE A 81 3.16 15.20 14.71
N TYR A 82 3.94 14.87 15.75
CA TYR A 82 3.72 13.68 16.57
C TYR A 82 2.43 13.78 17.39
N LYS A 83 2.11 14.92 18.01
CA LYS A 83 0.83 15.11 18.72
C LYS A 83 -0.36 14.90 17.78
N LYS A 84 -0.29 15.49 16.59
CA LYS A 84 -1.29 15.33 15.54
C LYS A 84 -1.38 13.89 15.00
N PHE A 85 -0.29 13.11 15.04
CA PHE A 85 -0.31 11.68 14.74
C PHE A 85 -1.16 10.91 15.75
N LEU A 86 -0.98 11.17 17.05
CA LEU A 86 -1.75 10.49 18.09
C LEU A 86 -3.27 10.69 17.92
N THR A 87 -3.71 11.90 17.60
CA THR A 87 -5.13 12.17 17.31
C THR A 87 -5.64 11.36 16.11
N ARG A 88 -4.86 11.29 15.03
CA ARG A 88 -5.23 10.51 13.82
C ARG A 88 -5.20 9.02 14.07
N MET A 89 -4.32 8.53 14.95
CA MET A 89 -4.27 7.14 15.38
C MET A 89 -5.57 6.69 16.07
N THR A 90 -6.22 7.59 16.80
CA THR A 90 -7.57 7.34 17.34
C THR A 90 -8.61 7.27 16.22
N ARG A 91 -8.64 8.26 15.32
CA ARG A 91 -9.61 8.30 14.21
C ARG A 91 -9.51 7.08 13.27
N ILE A 92 -8.29 6.64 12.95
CA ILE A 92 -8.11 5.42 12.13
C ILE A 92 -8.60 4.18 12.89
N SER A 93 -8.42 4.09 14.21
CA SER A 93 -8.97 2.98 15.01
C SER A 93 -10.50 2.92 14.94
N GLU A 94 -11.17 4.08 14.98
CA GLU A 94 -12.62 4.17 14.81
C GLU A 94 -13.06 3.75 13.41
N PHE A 95 -12.35 4.21 12.38
CA PHE A 95 -12.59 3.79 11.00
C PHE A 95 -12.43 2.28 10.79
N LEU A 96 -11.39 1.67 11.39
CA LEU A 96 -11.16 0.22 11.33
C LEU A 96 -12.23 -0.59 12.09
N LYS A 97 -12.85 -0.03 13.13
CA LYS A 97 -14.00 -0.67 13.80
C LYS A 97 -15.24 -0.72 12.90
N VAL A 98 -15.48 0.31 12.10
CA VAL A 98 -16.57 0.28 11.11
C VAL A 98 -16.30 -0.80 10.06
N ALA A 99 -15.04 -0.93 9.62
CA ALA A 99 -14.61 -1.99 8.71
C ALA A 99 -14.90 -3.40 9.27
N GLU A 100 -14.59 -3.64 10.54
CA GLU A 100 -14.92 -4.91 11.21
C GLU A 100 -16.42 -5.17 11.22
N GLN A 101 -17.24 -4.15 11.52
CA GLN A 101 -18.70 -4.28 11.62
C GLN A 101 -19.37 -4.64 10.30
N VAL A 102 -18.82 -4.18 9.17
CA VAL A 102 -19.36 -4.49 7.84
C VAL A 102 -18.80 -5.79 7.24
N GLY A 103 -18.05 -6.56 8.03
CA GLY A 103 -17.60 -7.90 7.68
C GLY A 103 -16.24 -7.97 7.00
N ILE A 104 -15.38 -6.96 7.14
CA ILE A 104 -13.97 -7.11 6.78
C ILE A 104 -13.31 -8.06 7.78
N ASP A 105 -12.59 -9.06 7.26
CA ASP A 105 -11.96 -10.08 8.08
C ASP A 105 -10.98 -9.45 9.07
N ARG A 106 -11.07 -9.86 10.34
CA ARG A 106 -10.15 -9.42 11.40
C ARG A 106 -8.68 -9.64 11.06
N GLY A 107 -8.40 -10.64 10.23
CA GLY A 107 -7.06 -10.93 9.75
C GLY A 107 -6.46 -9.85 8.86
N ASP A 108 -7.31 -9.01 8.26
CA ASP A 108 -6.93 -7.91 7.36
C ASP A 108 -6.99 -6.55 8.06
N ILE A 109 -7.52 -6.52 9.29
CA ILE A 109 -7.54 -5.33 10.15
C ILE A 109 -6.27 -5.33 11.01
N PRO A 110 -5.39 -4.34 10.83
CA PRO A 110 -4.15 -4.28 11.59
C PRO A 110 -4.37 -3.88 13.04
N ASP A 111 -3.56 -4.46 13.94
CA ASP A 111 -3.60 -4.14 15.35
C ASP A 111 -2.88 -2.82 15.65
N LEU A 112 -3.63 -1.88 16.22
CA LEU A 112 -3.14 -0.56 16.60
C LEU A 112 -2.70 -0.58 18.07
N SER A 113 -1.41 -0.78 18.29
CA SER A 113 -0.84 -0.62 19.63
C SER A 113 -0.81 0.87 20.00
N GLN A 114 -1.33 1.23 21.17
CA GLN A 114 -1.23 2.61 21.63
C GLN A 114 0.23 2.96 21.91
N ALA A 115 0.66 4.13 21.43
CA ALA A 115 1.98 4.64 21.72
C ALA A 115 2.14 4.88 23.24
N PRO A 116 3.30 4.55 23.84
CA PRO A 116 3.53 4.79 25.26
C PRO A 116 3.37 6.27 25.60
N SER A 117 2.53 6.59 26.60
CA SER A 117 2.31 7.97 27.07
C SER A 117 3.60 8.66 27.51
N SER A 118 4.52 7.89 28.11
CA SER A 118 5.84 8.34 28.57
C SER A 118 6.74 8.92 27.46
N LEU A 119 6.52 8.54 26.19
CA LEU A 119 7.29 9.10 25.09
C LEU A 119 6.98 10.59 24.91
N LEU A 120 5.70 10.97 24.97
CA LEU A 120 5.31 12.37 24.75
C LEU A 120 5.97 13.30 25.77
N ASP A 121 5.92 12.91 27.05
CA ASP A 121 6.58 13.64 28.14
C ASP A 121 8.09 13.78 27.89
N THR A 122 8.73 12.72 27.40
CA THR A 122 10.16 12.69 27.09
C THR A 122 10.51 13.67 25.97
N LEU A 123 9.69 13.73 24.91
CA LEU A 123 9.89 14.65 23.78
C LEU A 123 9.71 16.11 24.20
N GLU A 124 8.69 16.39 25.02
CA GLU A 124 8.39 17.73 25.57
C GLU A 124 9.51 18.22 26.49
N GLN A 125 10.02 17.36 27.37
CA GLN A 125 11.12 17.65 28.28
C GLN A 125 12.41 17.98 27.52
N HIS A 126 12.73 17.25 26.45
CA HIS A 126 13.88 17.54 25.61
C HIS A 126 13.75 18.92 24.93
N LEU A 127 12.58 19.23 24.37
CA LEU A 127 12.33 20.54 23.78
C LEU A 127 12.46 21.65 24.84
N ALA A 128 11.90 21.47 26.03
CA ALA A 128 11.99 22.45 27.12
C ALA A 128 13.45 22.69 27.57
N SER A 129 14.29 21.65 27.57
CA SER A 129 15.73 21.76 27.83
C SER A 129 16.42 22.63 26.77
N LEU A 130 16.10 22.44 25.49
CA LEU A 130 16.58 23.31 24.39
C LEU A 130 16.05 24.76 24.49
N GLU A 131 14.94 24.99 25.20
CA GLU A 131 14.43 26.33 25.50
C GLU A 131 15.13 27.02 26.68
N GLY A 132 16.04 26.34 27.38
CA GLY A 132 16.72 26.87 28.56
C GLY A 132 15.84 26.85 29.82
N LYS A 133 14.70 26.14 29.80
CA LYS A 133 13.89 25.92 31.01
C LYS A 133 14.61 24.91 31.90
N LYS A 134 14.67 25.18 33.21
CA LYS A 134 15.12 24.17 34.20
C LYS A 134 14.08 23.04 34.22
N VAL A 135 14.41 21.93 33.59
CA VAL A 135 13.61 20.70 33.62
C VAL A 135 14.36 19.68 34.47
N LYS A 136 13.62 18.78 35.14
CA LYS A 136 14.22 17.64 35.85
C LYS A 136 15.06 16.85 34.84
N ASP A 137 16.34 16.59 35.09
CA ASP A 137 17.17 15.90 34.09
C ASP A 137 16.75 14.43 33.97
N SER A 138 16.12 14.07 32.86
CA SER A 138 16.06 12.67 32.42
C SER A 138 17.39 12.33 31.74
N THR A 139 18.03 11.25 32.19
CA THR A 139 19.32 10.84 31.62
C THR A 139 19.13 10.48 30.14
N ALA A 140 20.17 10.67 29.33
CA ALA A 140 20.13 10.28 27.91
C ALA A 140 19.77 8.79 27.73
N ALA A 141 20.21 7.92 28.64
CA ALA A 141 19.87 6.50 28.65
C ALA A 141 18.36 6.26 28.85
N SER A 142 17.73 6.99 29.79
CA SER A 142 16.28 6.91 30.02
C SER A 142 15.47 7.36 28.80
N ARG A 143 15.94 8.39 28.09
CA ARG A 143 15.28 8.87 26.87
C ARG A 143 15.39 7.85 25.74
N ALA A 144 16.57 7.24 25.58
CA ALA A 144 16.81 6.22 24.56
C ALA A 144 15.96 4.97 24.78
N SER A 145 15.80 4.51 26.03
CA SER A 145 14.96 3.34 26.32
C SER A 145 13.48 3.60 26.05
N THR A 146 12.95 4.75 26.48
CA THR A 146 11.57 5.15 26.20
C THR A 146 11.31 5.27 24.70
N LEU A 147 12.24 5.89 23.96
CA LEU A 147 12.17 6.00 22.50
C LEU A 147 12.17 4.62 21.83
N SER A 148 13.10 3.75 22.21
CA SER A 148 13.22 2.40 21.62
C SER A 148 11.95 1.58 21.80
N ASN A 149 11.36 1.62 23.01
CA ASN A 149 10.10 0.92 23.28
C ASN A 149 8.94 1.44 22.41
N ALA A 150 8.82 2.76 22.27
CA ALA A 150 7.78 3.37 21.45
C ALA A 150 7.97 3.08 19.96
N VAL A 151 9.20 3.19 19.45
CA VAL A 151 9.54 2.86 18.06
C VAL A 151 9.28 1.38 17.77
N SER A 152 9.60 0.48 18.71
CA SER A 152 9.33 -0.95 18.57
C SER A 152 7.83 -1.26 18.50
N SER A 153 7.03 -0.65 19.37
CA SER A 153 5.55 -0.78 19.33
C SER A 153 5.00 -0.31 17.98
N LEU A 154 5.48 0.84 17.52
CA LEU A 154 5.05 1.44 16.27
C LEU A 154 5.47 0.62 15.05
N ALA A 155 6.68 0.04 15.08
CA ALA A 155 7.18 -0.86 14.06
C ALA A 155 6.35 -2.16 13.99
N ASN A 156 5.98 -2.73 15.14
CA ASN A 156 5.12 -3.92 15.22
C ASN A 156 3.75 -3.66 14.59
N THR A 157 3.15 -2.50 14.90
CA THR A 157 1.92 -2.07 14.21
C THR A 157 2.15 -1.99 12.70
N GLY A 158 3.25 -1.38 12.24
CA GLY A 158 3.60 -1.32 10.80
C GLY A 158 3.69 -2.69 10.11
N ILE A 159 4.25 -3.70 10.77
CA ILE A 159 4.32 -5.08 10.25
C ILE A 159 2.92 -5.69 10.06
N SER A 160 1.96 -5.32 10.92
CA SER A 160 0.57 -5.76 10.76
C SER A 160 -0.06 -5.23 9.47
N PHE A 161 0.32 -4.01 9.04
CA PHE A 161 -0.20 -3.40 7.80
C PHE A 161 0.39 -4.04 6.54
N THR A 162 1.65 -4.51 6.55
CA THR A 162 2.28 -5.15 5.37
C THR A 162 1.78 -6.57 5.14
N ARG A 163 1.38 -7.27 6.21
CA ARG A 163 0.85 -8.65 6.12
C ARG A 163 -0.48 -8.75 5.37
N ALA A 164 -1.31 -7.70 5.41
CA ALA A 164 -2.58 -7.69 4.69
C ALA A 164 -2.36 -7.77 3.16
N ASP A 165 -1.38 -7.03 2.64
CA ASP A 165 -1.04 -7.02 1.21
C ASP A 165 -0.38 -8.34 0.76
N GLU A 166 0.51 -8.90 1.59
CA GLU A 166 1.16 -10.18 1.31
C GLU A 166 0.15 -11.36 1.29
N ARG A 167 -0.87 -11.33 2.16
CA ARG A 167 -1.91 -12.36 2.19
C ARG A 167 -2.78 -12.32 0.94
N GLU A 168 -3.19 -11.14 0.48
CA GLU A 168 -3.97 -10.99 -0.77
C GLU A 168 -3.19 -11.53 -1.97
N LYS A 169 -1.89 -11.20 -2.06
CA LYS A 169 -1.01 -11.71 -3.11
C LYS A 169 -0.87 -13.23 -3.08
N GLN A 170 -0.74 -13.81 -1.88
CA GLN A 170 -0.63 -15.27 -1.73
C GLN A 170 -1.94 -15.97 -2.12
N ALA A 171 -3.09 -15.44 -1.73
CA ALA A 171 -4.39 -16.02 -2.08
C ALA A 171 -4.61 -16.03 -3.61
N ALA A 172 -4.22 -14.97 -4.31
CA ALA A 172 -4.30 -14.90 -5.77
C ALA A 172 -3.43 -15.97 -6.46
N LEU A 173 -2.21 -16.20 -5.95
CA LEU A 173 -1.32 -17.25 -6.46
C LEU A 173 -1.91 -18.65 -6.23
N ASP A 174 -2.49 -18.90 -5.07
CA ASP A 174 -3.07 -20.19 -4.72
C ASP A 174 -4.32 -20.49 -5.58
N GLU A 175 -5.16 -19.48 -5.84
CA GLU A 175 -6.32 -19.59 -6.73
C GLU A 175 -5.89 -19.91 -8.18
N GLU A 176 -4.86 -19.22 -8.70
CA GLU A 176 -4.34 -19.47 -10.04
C GLU A 176 -3.74 -20.88 -10.17
N GLN A 177 -2.99 -21.33 -9.18
CA GLN A 177 -2.41 -22.68 -9.15
C GLN A 177 -3.50 -23.76 -9.13
N SER A 178 -4.55 -23.57 -8.35
CA SER A 178 -5.69 -24.50 -8.27
C SER A 178 -6.42 -24.58 -9.61
N ARG A 179 -6.63 -23.44 -10.27
CA ARG A 179 -7.23 -23.37 -11.61
C ARG A 179 -6.38 -24.08 -12.68
N LEU A 180 -5.05 -23.91 -12.62
CA LEU A 180 -4.11 -24.60 -13.53
C LEU A 180 -4.11 -26.11 -13.30
N GLN A 181 -4.18 -26.57 -12.05
CA GLN A 181 -4.24 -27.98 -11.72
C GLN A 181 -5.53 -28.64 -12.24
N ALA A 182 -6.67 -27.98 -12.07
CA ALA A 182 -7.96 -28.43 -12.60
C ALA A 182 -7.92 -28.59 -14.13
N LEU A 183 -7.33 -27.63 -14.86
CA LEU A 183 -7.14 -27.71 -16.32
C LEU A 183 -6.22 -28.87 -16.74
N LYS A 184 -5.13 -29.10 -16.00
CA LYS A 184 -4.23 -30.25 -16.25
C LYS A 184 -4.96 -31.59 -16.07
N GLU A 185 -5.74 -31.73 -15.01
CA GLU A 185 -6.53 -32.94 -14.77
C GLU A 185 -7.60 -33.16 -15.85
N GLN A 186 -8.26 -32.08 -16.29
CA GLN A 186 -9.26 -32.15 -17.35
C GLN A 186 -8.63 -32.62 -18.67
N ARG A 187 -7.48 -32.05 -19.06
CA ARG A 187 -6.73 -32.51 -20.25
C ARG A 187 -6.29 -33.98 -20.12
N LEU A 188 -5.84 -34.38 -18.93
CA LEU A 188 -5.43 -35.76 -18.70
C LEU A 188 -6.62 -36.73 -18.83
N LYS A 189 -7.80 -36.37 -18.33
CA LYS A 189 -9.03 -37.17 -18.48
C LYS A 189 -9.49 -37.25 -19.94
N GLU A 190 -9.33 -36.18 -20.73
CA GLU A 190 -9.63 -36.20 -22.17
C GLU A 190 -8.68 -37.12 -22.96
N LEU A 191 -7.38 -37.10 -22.64
CA LEU A 191 -6.38 -38.00 -23.24
C LEU A 191 -6.68 -39.48 -22.98
N HIS A 192 -7.24 -39.82 -21.81
CA HIS A 192 -7.62 -41.21 -21.50
C HIS A 192 -8.95 -41.64 -22.15
N LYS A 193 -9.78 -40.70 -22.62
CA LYS A 193 -11.10 -40.98 -23.22
C LYS A 193 -11.04 -41.11 -24.75
N ASN A 194 -9.99 -40.60 -25.41
CA ASN A 194 -9.77 -40.71 -26.85
C ASN A 194 -8.27 -40.98 -27.16
N PRO A 195 -7.87 -42.24 -27.48
CA PRO A 195 -6.48 -42.56 -27.83
C PRO A 195 -6.07 -42.14 -29.26
N ALA A 196 -7.01 -41.65 -30.07
CA ALA A 196 -6.81 -41.37 -31.50
C ALA A 196 -6.81 -39.86 -31.79
N ALA A 197 -5.88 -39.11 -31.19
CA ALA A 197 -5.50 -37.76 -31.66
C ALA A 197 -4.07 -37.39 -31.21
N ALA A 198 -3.19 -38.39 -31.04
CA ALA A 198 -1.76 -38.16 -30.93
C ALA A 198 -1.16 -38.15 -32.36
N THR A 199 -1.45 -37.10 -33.14
CA THR A 199 -0.55 -36.70 -34.22
C THR A 199 0.29 -35.55 -33.70
N THR A 200 1.49 -35.94 -33.28
CA THR A 200 2.68 -35.12 -33.20
C THR A 200 2.74 -34.19 -34.41
N ASP A 201 2.97 -32.90 -34.19
CA ASP A 201 3.90 -32.21 -35.08
C ASP A 201 4.91 -31.44 -34.22
N SER A 202 6.17 -31.67 -34.58
CA SER A 202 7.34 -31.49 -33.75
C SER A 202 7.82 -30.05 -33.68
N SER A 203 8.49 -29.77 -32.57
CA SER A 203 9.44 -28.68 -32.30
C SER A 203 10.13 -28.06 -33.51
N THR A 204 10.18 -26.72 -33.59
CA THR A 204 11.22 -26.00 -34.33
C THR A 204 12.36 -25.62 -33.38
N VAL A 205 13.46 -26.36 -33.52
CA VAL A 205 14.80 -26.05 -33.02
C VAL A 205 15.37 -24.90 -33.85
N PHE A 206 16.03 -23.94 -33.18
CA PHE A 206 16.88 -22.95 -33.83
C PHE A 206 18.20 -23.61 -34.26
N GLU A 207 18.53 -23.59 -35.55
CA GLU A 207 19.92 -23.51 -36.02
C GLU A 207 20.01 -22.99 -37.47
N GLU A 208 21.14 -22.36 -37.75
CA GLU A 208 21.49 -21.56 -38.93
C GLU A 208 21.45 -22.31 -40.28
N GLY A 209 21.07 -21.56 -41.34
CA GLY A 209 21.61 -21.78 -42.68
C GLY A 209 20.59 -21.95 -43.82
N GLY A 210 20.58 -20.99 -44.75
CA GLY A 210 20.38 -21.27 -46.18
C GLY A 210 18.97 -21.20 -46.79
N THR A 211 18.63 -20.01 -47.29
CA THR A 211 18.06 -19.68 -48.62
C THR A 211 16.87 -20.47 -49.25
N ILE A 212 15.94 -19.67 -49.83
CA ILE A 212 15.10 -19.86 -51.06
C ILE A 212 13.58 -20.17 -50.89
N ASN A 213 12.79 -19.10 -51.06
CA ASN A 213 11.52 -18.86 -51.81
C ASN A 213 10.13 -19.44 -51.42
N SER A 214 9.19 -18.46 -51.32
CA SER A 214 7.78 -18.39 -51.80
C SER A 214 6.72 -19.27 -51.11
N ALA A 215 5.51 -18.84 -50.72
CA ALA A 215 4.68 -17.63 -50.86
C ALA A 215 3.51 -17.72 -49.82
N PRO A 216 2.62 -16.71 -49.63
CA PRO A 216 2.12 -16.30 -48.32
C PRO A 216 0.72 -16.79 -47.93
N THR A 217 0.42 -16.86 -46.62
CA THR A 217 -0.95 -16.97 -46.08
C THR A 217 -1.18 -15.96 -44.96
N ILE A 218 -1.77 -14.82 -45.36
CA ILE A 218 -2.78 -13.96 -44.68
C ILE A 218 -2.67 -13.76 -43.16
N ASP A 219 -2.19 -12.57 -42.78
CA ASP A 219 -2.16 -12.01 -41.43
C ASP A 219 -3.54 -11.43 -41.03
N LEU A 220 -4.03 -11.78 -39.85
CA LEU A 220 -5.39 -11.55 -39.34
C LEU A 220 -5.52 -10.26 -38.51
N PHE A 221 -4.47 -9.46 -38.39
CA PHE A 221 -4.56 -8.13 -37.78
C PHE A 221 -4.46 -7.02 -38.83
N THR A 222 -5.62 -6.57 -39.32
CA THR A 222 -5.71 -5.22 -39.93
C THR A 222 -7.04 -4.57 -39.56
N THR A 223 -6.96 -3.47 -38.81
CA THR A 223 -8.06 -2.56 -38.52
C THR A 223 -8.43 -1.75 -39.77
N PRO A 224 -9.72 -1.41 -40.00
CA PRO A 224 -10.08 -0.56 -41.13
C PRO A 224 -9.88 0.91 -40.76
N SER A 225 -9.01 1.61 -41.49
CA SER A 225 -8.99 3.08 -41.54
C SER A 225 -9.58 3.58 -42.86
N SER A 226 -10.43 4.60 -42.71
CA SER A 226 -11.16 5.42 -43.68
C SER A 226 -10.66 5.47 -45.12
N LYS A 227 -11.60 5.33 -46.08
CA LYS A 227 -11.46 5.83 -47.45
C LYS A 227 -12.45 6.95 -47.75
N ASN A 228 -11.86 8.13 -47.97
CA ASN A 228 -12.37 9.29 -48.69
C ASN A 228 -12.93 8.90 -50.08
N ARG A 229 -14.07 9.47 -50.48
CA ARG A 229 -14.53 9.47 -51.89
C ARG A 229 -14.12 10.78 -52.55
N GLN A 230 -13.41 10.68 -53.66
CA GLN A 230 -13.18 11.77 -54.62
C GLN A 230 -14.41 11.94 -55.52
N GLY A 231 -14.83 13.20 -55.72
CA GLY A 231 -15.67 13.61 -56.87
C GLY A 231 -14.79 14.16 -57.99
N PRO A 232 -15.27 14.17 -59.26
CA PRO A 232 -14.45 14.55 -60.39
C PRO A 232 -14.51 16.06 -60.72
N ILE A 233 -13.47 16.47 -61.44
CA ILE A 233 -13.05 17.78 -61.90
C ILE A 233 -13.97 18.35 -62.99
N ILE A 234 -14.21 19.67 -63.00
CA ILE A 234 -14.37 20.48 -64.22
C ILE A 234 -13.61 21.81 -64.07
N SER A 235 -12.99 22.24 -65.17
CA SER A 235 -12.02 23.32 -65.34
C SER A 235 -12.63 24.57 -66.00
N SER A 236 -11.87 25.68 -65.92
CA SER A 236 -12.00 27.01 -66.55
C SER A 236 -12.83 28.07 -65.83
#